data_AF-A0A519RV68-F1
#
_entry.id   AF-A0A519RV68-F1
#
_cell.length_a   1.000
_cell.length_b   1.000
_cell.length_c   1.000
_cell.angle_alpha   90.00
_cell.angle_beta   90.00
_cell.angle_gamma   90.00
#
_symmetry.space_group_name_H-M   'P 1'
#
loop_
_entity.id
_entity.type
_entity.pdbx_description
1 polymer ?
#
loop_
_entity_poly.entity_id
_entity_poly.type
_entity_poly.pdbx_seq_one_letter_code
_entity_poly.pdbx_strand_id
1 'polypeptide(L)'
;MMKTAEEFLEKSDEKAFDLPHRKTINYNIGKYNTAVERGLSKFENLEASKKKAHVVKWRVMENLDKFLPEFESNFQRRGGKVIWANDAAEAQQEILNIIKRNNGKTVIKSKSMTTEEIHLN
;
A
#
# COMPACT_ATOMS: atom_id res chain seq x y z
N MET A 1 12.18 -5.66 34.54
CA MET A 1 11.51 -5.30 33.28
C MET A 1 11.54 -3.79 33.19
N MET A 2 12.33 -3.22 32.27
CA MET A 2 12.15 -1.80 31.92
C MET A 2 10.69 -1.61 31.49
N LYS A 3 10.03 -0.57 31.99
CA LYS A 3 8.69 -0.22 31.51
C LYS A 3 8.82 0.08 30.02
N THR A 4 7.98 -0.47 29.16
CA THR A 4 7.99 -0.21 27.70
C THR A 4 8.12 1.27 27.34
N ALA A 5 7.61 2.16 28.19
CA ALA A 5 7.76 3.61 28.08
C ALA A 5 9.22 4.10 28.26
N GLU A 6 9.97 3.58 29.23
CA GLU A 6 11.37 3.95 29.47
C GLU A 6 12.26 3.52 28.30
N GLU A 7 12.08 2.28 27.82
CA GLU A 7 12.80 1.76 26.65
C GLU A 7 12.48 2.56 25.38
N PHE A 8 11.21 2.97 25.20
CA PHE A 8 10.82 3.83 24.08
C PHE A 8 11.53 5.18 24.14
N LEU A 9 11.56 5.82 25.32
CA LEU A 9 12.20 7.13 25.49
C LEU A 9 13.69 7.06 25.17
N GLU A 10 14.40 6.08 25.73
CA GLU A 10 15.83 5.87 25.50
C GLU A 10 16.14 5.67 24.00
N LYS A 11 15.44 4.74 23.34
CA LYS A 11 15.64 4.48 21.91
C LYS A 11 15.26 5.66 21.03
N SER A 12 14.21 6.40 21.41
CA SER A 12 13.76 7.56 20.65
C SER A 12 14.79 8.69 20.71
N ASP A 13 15.41 8.90 21.87
CA ASP A 13 16.44 9.92 22.06
C ASP A 13 17.68 9.58 21.22
N GLU A 14 18.18 8.35 21.33
CA GLU A 14 19.30 7.87 20.51
C GLU A 14 19.00 8.04 19.02
N LYS A 15 17.81 7.64 18.56
CA LYS A 15 17.47 7.66 17.15
C LYS A 15 17.19 9.06 16.60
N ALA A 16 16.65 9.97 17.40
CA ALA A 16 16.33 11.33 16.97
C ALA A 16 17.57 12.16 16.58
N PHE A 17 18.71 11.84 17.18
CA PHE A 17 20.00 12.51 16.95
C PHE A 17 20.99 11.71 16.10
N ASP A 18 20.60 10.52 15.62
CA ASP A 18 21.38 9.71 14.69
C ASP A 18 21.57 10.46 13.35
N LEU A 19 22.80 10.98 13.14
CA LEU A 19 23.17 11.75 11.95
C LEU A 19 23.09 10.93 10.65
N PRO A 20 23.62 9.70 10.55
CA PRO A 20 23.39 8.82 9.40
C PRO A 20 21.91 8.61 9.06
N HIS A 21 21.06 8.39 10.08
CA HIS A 21 19.63 8.22 9.90
C HIS A 21 18.97 9.49 9.37
N ARG A 22 19.26 10.65 9.98
CA ARG A 22 18.76 11.95 9.52
C ARG A 22 19.19 12.26 8.08
N LYS A 23 20.44 11.95 7.71
CA LYS A 23 20.93 12.10 6.33
C LYS A 23 20.14 11.23 5.35
N THR A 24 19.82 10.00 5.73
CA THR A 24 19.01 9.08 4.92
C THR A 24 17.59 9.58 4.72
N ILE A 25 16.93 10.05 5.79
CA ILE A 25 15.60 10.66 5.71
C ILE A 25 15.62 11.87 4.77
N ASN A 26 16.54 12.80 4.98
CA ASN A 26 16.62 14.03 4.18
C ASN A 26 16.86 13.73 2.69
N TYR A 27 17.70 12.74 2.38
CA TYR A 27 17.92 12.30 1.01
C TYR A 27 16.64 11.77 0.36
N ASN A 28 15.94 10.85 1.04
CA ASN A 28 14.72 10.23 0.52
C ASN A 28 13.55 11.23 0.41
N ILE A 29 13.37 12.10 1.40
CA ILE A 29 12.38 13.18 1.35
C ILE A 29 12.71 14.17 0.23
N GLY A 30 13.98 14.49 0.01
CA GLY A 30 14.41 15.30 -1.14
C GLY A 30 13.98 14.69 -2.47
N LYS A 31 14.21 13.37 -2.68
CA LYS A 31 13.76 12.66 -3.88
C LYS A 31 12.24 12.67 -4.03
N TYR A 32 11.51 12.47 -2.94
CA TYR A 32 10.05 12.56 -2.91
C TYR A 32 9.57 13.96 -3.31
N ASN A 33 10.12 15.02 -2.71
CA ASN A 33 9.73 16.40 -3.00
C ASN A 33 9.96 16.76 -4.47
N THR A 34 11.11 16.39 -5.04
CA THR A 34 11.36 16.57 -6.49
C THR A 34 10.33 15.82 -7.35
N ALA A 35 9.94 14.60 -6.96
CA ALA A 35 8.92 13.85 -7.68
C ALA A 35 7.52 14.48 -7.54
N VAL A 36 7.18 15.02 -6.36
CA VAL A 36 5.94 15.74 -6.09
C VAL A 36 5.87 17.00 -6.94
N GLU A 37 6.89 17.86 -6.91
CA GLU A 37 6.96 19.09 -7.71
C GLU A 37 6.76 18.78 -9.20
N ARG A 38 7.49 17.79 -9.73
CA ARG A 38 7.34 17.32 -11.11
C ARG A 38 5.97 16.73 -11.41
N GLY A 39 5.31 16.13 -10.42
CA GLY A 39 3.95 15.60 -10.55
C GLY A 39 2.92 16.72 -10.58
N LEU A 40 3.05 17.70 -9.68
CA LEU A 40 2.16 18.84 -9.53
C LEU A 40 2.20 19.76 -10.75
N SER A 41 3.38 19.95 -11.36
CA SER A 41 3.52 20.78 -12.56
C SER A 41 2.77 20.26 -13.78
N LYS A 42 2.30 19.00 -13.76
CA LYS A 42 1.46 18.42 -14.82
C LYS A 42 -0.01 18.83 -14.72
N PHE A 43 -0.43 19.42 -13.60
CA PHE A 43 -1.81 19.85 -13.39
C PHE A 43 -1.94 21.34 -13.64
N GLU A 44 -2.78 21.71 -14.60
CA GLU A 44 -3.18 23.11 -14.82
C GLU A 44 -4.00 23.63 -13.63
N ASN A 45 -4.92 22.82 -13.12
CA ASN A 45 -5.70 23.11 -11.91
C ASN A 45 -5.79 21.88 -11.00
N LEU A 46 -4.94 21.86 -9.97
CA LEU A 46 -4.85 20.76 -9.01
C LEU A 46 -6.15 20.58 -8.22
N GLU A 47 -6.76 21.67 -7.76
CA GLU A 47 -7.94 21.60 -6.89
C GLU A 47 -9.18 21.09 -7.65
N ALA A 48 -9.38 21.52 -8.90
CA ALA A 48 -10.41 20.95 -9.76
C ALA A 48 -10.17 19.45 -10.02
N SER A 49 -8.91 19.06 -10.24
CA SER A 49 -8.53 17.66 -10.45
C SER A 49 -8.81 16.79 -9.22
N LYS A 50 -8.50 17.29 -8.02
CA LYS A 50 -8.83 16.61 -6.74
C LYS A 50 -10.33 16.43 -6.57
N LYS A 51 -11.13 17.46 -6.84
CA LYS A 51 -12.61 17.37 -6.76
C LYS A 51 -13.15 16.33 -7.74
N LYS A 52 -12.65 16.31 -8.99
CA LYS A 52 -13.05 15.31 -9.98
C LYS A 52 -12.68 13.89 -9.54
N ALA A 53 -11.46 13.68 -9.05
CA ALA A 53 -11.02 12.39 -8.54
C ALA A 53 -11.87 11.92 -7.34
N HIS A 54 -12.25 12.84 -6.45
CA HIS A 54 -13.14 12.54 -5.34
C HIS A 54 -14.51 12.03 -5.81
N VAL A 55 -15.13 12.72 -6.77
CA VAL A 55 -16.43 12.30 -7.34
C VAL A 55 -16.34 10.93 -8.00
N VAL A 56 -15.25 10.66 -8.75
CA VAL A 56 -15.02 9.33 -9.35
C VAL A 56 -14.89 8.26 -8.27
N LYS A 57 -14.06 8.50 -7.25
CA LYS A 57 -13.90 7.57 -6.13
C LYS A 57 -15.23 7.29 -5.46
N TRP A 58 -16.00 8.34 -5.14
CA TRP A 58 -17.30 8.19 -4.51
C TRP A 58 -18.24 7.33 -5.37
N ARG A 59 -18.38 7.65 -6.66
CA ARG A 59 -19.22 6.85 -7.58
C ARG A 59 -18.81 5.37 -7.65
N VAL A 60 -17.50 5.09 -7.65
CA VAL A 60 -17.00 3.71 -7.68
C VAL A 60 -17.34 2.99 -6.38
N MET A 61 -17.14 3.63 -5.22
CA MET A 61 -17.47 3.04 -3.92
C MET A 61 -18.95 2.70 -3.79
N GLU A 62 -19.84 3.56 -4.29
CA GLU A 62 -21.30 3.34 -4.26
C GLU A 62 -21.79 2.24 -5.22
N ASN A 63 -20.94 1.76 -6.14
CA ASN A 63 -21.30 0.78 -7.17
C ASN A 63 -20.27 -0.36 -7.27
N LEU A 64 -19.64 -0.71 -6.15
CA LEU A 64 -18.61 -1.76 -6.11
C LEU A 64 -19.14 -3.10 -6.60
N ASP A 65 -20.38 -3.43 -6.28
CA ASP A 65 -21.09 -4.63 -6.73
C ASP A 65 -21.06 -4.82 -8.26
N LYS A 66 -21.05 -3.73 -9.02
CA LYS A 66 -20.97 -3.74 -10.49
C LYS A 66 -19.55 -3.65 -11.00
N PHE A 67 -18.75 -2.74 -10.43
CA PHE A 67 -17.41 -2.47 -10.92
C PHE A 67 -16.41 -3.60 -10.63
N LEU A 68 -16.63 -4.36 -9.56
CA LEU A 68 -15.78 -5.49 -9.20
C LEU A 68 -15.87 -6.66 -10.23
N PRO A 69 -17.06 -7.17 -10.61
CA PRO A 69 -17.20 -8.13 -11.70
C PRO A 69 -16.72 -7.59 -13.05
N GLU A 70 -16.97 -6.31 -13.34
CA GLU A 70 -16.47 -5.69 -14.57
C GLU A 70 -14.94 -5.68 -14.63
N PHE A 71 -14.29 -5.31 -13.51
CA PHE A 71 -12.84 -5.37 -13.37
C PHE A 71 -12.32 -6.80 -13.57
N GLU A 72 -12.94 -7.78 -12.91
CA GLU A 72 -12.57 -9.19 -13.04
C GLU A 72 -12.63 -9.65 -14.50
N SER A 73 -13.76 -9.41 -15.18
CA SER A 73 -13.93 -9.79 -16.59
C SER A 73 -12.85 -9.16 -17.49
N ASN A 74 -12.57 -7.87 -17.29
CA ASN A 74 -11.58 -7.14 -18.08
C ASN A 74 -10.15 -7.61 -17.79
N PHE A 75 -9.83 -7.95 -16.54
CA PHE A 75 -8.52 -8.43 -16.12
C PHE A 75 -8.27 -9.86 -16.62
N GLN A 76 -9.28 -10.74 -16.51
CA GLN A 76 -9.24 -12.10 -17.03
C GLN A 76 -9.06 -12.13 -18.54
N ARG A 77 -9.71 -11.23 -19.29
CA ARG A 77 -9.52 -11.10 -20.74
C ARG A 77 -8.07 -10.77 -21.13
N ARG A 78 -7.30 -10.15 -20.22
CA ARG A 78 -5.88 -9.84 -20.40
C ARG A 78 -4.94 -10.93 -19.87
N GLY A 79 -5.47 -12.10 -19.51
CA GLY A 79 -4.71 -13.24 -18.99
C GLY A 79 -4.46 -13.19 -17.49
N GLY A 80 -5.06 -12.23 -16.77
CA GLY A 80 -5.00 -12.17 -15.32
C GLY A 80 -5.93 -13.21 -14.66
N LYS A 81 -5.70 -13.49 -13.37
CA LYS A 81 -6.61 -14.28 -12.55
C LYS A 81 -7.02 -13.47 -11.32
N VAL A 82 -8.33 -13.34 -11.11
CA VAL A 82 -8.90 -12.80 -9.87
C VAL A 82 -9.30 -13.98 -8.99
N ILE A 83 -9.02 -13.87 -7.70
CA ILE A 83 -9.41 -14.85 -6.69
C ILE A 83 -10.25 -14.09 -5.67
N TRP A 84 -11.48 -14.51 -5.49
CA TRP A 84 -12.38 -14.01 -4.46
C TRP A 84 -12.18 -14.81 -3.18
N ALA A 85 -12.05 -14.09 -2.06
CA ALA A 85 -11.98 -14.65 -0.72
C ALA A 85 -12.97 -13.88 0.15
N ASN A 86 -13.78 -14.61 0.92
CA ASN A 86 -14.81 -14.03 1.79
C ASN A 86 -14.20 -13.47 3.08
N ASP A 87 -13.08 -14.04 3.52
CA ASP A 87 -12.40 -13.66 4.75
C ASP A 87 -10.87 -13.75 4.66
N ALA A 88 -10.21 -13.38 5.75
CA ALA A 88 -8.77 -13.40 5.87
C ALA A 88 -8.18 -14.82 5.71
N ALA A 89 -8.86 -15.85 6.22
CA ALA A 89 -8.35 -17.21 6.19
C ALA A 89 -8.36 -17.77 4.76
N GLU A 90 -9.43 -17.55 4.01
CA GLU A 90 -9.50 -17.90 2.58
C GLU A 90 -8.44 -17.15 1.77
N ALA A 91 -8.26 -15.85 2.02
CA ALA A 91 -7.25 -15.05 1.34
C ALA A 91 -5.83 -15.56 1.62
N GLN A 92 -5.49 -15.82 2.89
CA GLN A 92 -4.20 -16.39 3.29
C GLN A 92 -3.97 -17.77 2.66
N GLN A 93 -4.99 -18.63 2.64
CA GLN A 93 -4.90 -19.96 2.08
C GLN A 93 -4.61 -19.90 0.57
N GLU A 94 -5.28 -19.02 -0.16
CA GLU A 94 -5.03 -18.87 -1.61
C GLU A 94 -3.66 -18.28 -1.91
N ILE A 95 -3.19 -17.31 -1.11
CA ILE A 95 -1.82 -16.81 -1.22
C ILE A 95 -0.80 -17.94 -1.00
N LEU A 96 -0.99 -18.75 0.04
CA LEU A 96 -0.12 -19.90 0.33
C LEU A 96 -0.16 -20.93 -0.81
N ASN A 97 -1.34 -21.18 -1.37
CA ASN A 97 -1.52 -22.07 -2.51
C ASN A 97 -0.73 -21.57 -3.74
N ILE A 98 -0.76 -20.27 -4.03
CA ILE A 98 0.02 -19.66 -5.13
C ILE A 98 1.52 -19.86 -4.90
N ILE A 99 2.00 -19.58 -3.69
CA ILE A 99 3.42 -19.72 -3.35
C ILE A 99 3.87 -21.17 -3.52
N LYS A 100 3.09 -22.14 -2.99
CA LYS A 100 3.38 -23.58 -3.10
C LYS A 100 3.40 -24.05 -4.56
N ARG A 101 2.40 -23.65 -5.36
CA ARG A 101 2.30 -24.02 -6.79
C ARG A 101 3.49 -23.52 -7.62
N ASN A 102 4.10 -22.41 -7.23
CA ASN A 102 5.26 -21.83 -7.92
C ASN A 102 6.60 -22.21 -7.26
N ASN A 103 6.60 -23.12 -6.27
CA ASN A 103 7.77 -23.47 -5.47
C ASN A 103 8.50 -22.23 -4.91
N GLY A 104 7.73 -21.19 -4.56
CA GLY A 104 8.26 -19.91 -4.09
C GLY A 104 8.90 -20.04 -2.71
N LYS A 105 10.17 -19.63 -2.60
CA LYS A 105 10.91 -19.62 -1.32
C LYS A 105 10.98 -18.23 -0.68
N THR A 106 10.75 -17.19 -1.48
CA THR A 106 10.83 -15.80 -1.05
C THR A 106 9.76 -15.00 -1.77
N VAL A 107 9.12 -14.09 -1.05
CA VAL A 107 8.04 -13.25 -1.57
C VAL A 107 8.39 -11.80 -1.27
N ILE A 108 8.21 -10.93 -2.27
CA ILE A 108 8.23 -9.49 -2.08
C ILE A 108 6.77 -9.04 -1.95
N LYS A 109 6.43 -8.47 -0.81
CA LYS A 109 5.10 -7.94 -0.53
C LYS A 109 5.15 -6.41 -0.56
N SER A 110 4.20 -5.78 -1.25
CA SER A 110 4.00 -4.33 -1.15
C SER A 110 3.36 -3.96 0.19
N LYS A 111 3.71 -2.80 0.75
CA LYS A 111 3.04 -2.30 1.97
C LYS A 111 1.57 -2.00 1.62
N SER A 112 0.65 -2.64 2.33
CA SER A 112 -0.80 -2.48 2.16
C SER A 112 -1.48 -2.64 3.50
N MET A 113 -2.41 -1.72 3.83
CA MET A 113 -3.25 -1.84 5.02
C MET A 113 -4.05 -3.14 5.01
N THR A 114 -4.55 -3.54 3.84
CA THR A 114 -5.29 -4.81 3.68
C THR A 114 -4.45 -6.01 4.09
N THR A 115 -3.12 -5.99 3.85
CA THR A 115 -2.25 -7.09 4.30
C THR A 115 -2.02 -7.11 5.81
N GLU A 116 -2.10 -5.95 6.47
CA GLU A 116 -2.11 -5.88 7.95
C GLU A 116 -3.41 -6.48 8.50
N GLU A 117 -4.55 -6.11 7.92
CA GLU A 117 -5.89 -6.53 8.33
C GLU A 117 -6.10 -8.04 8.21
N ILE A 118 -5.48 -8.67 7.21
CA ILE A 118 -5.50 -10.13 7.06
C ILE A 118 -4.28 -10.82 7.69
N HIS A 119 -3.52 -10.16 8.57
CA HIS A 119 -2.37 -10.74 9.28
C HIS A 119 -1.33 -11.42 8.38
N LEU A 120 -0.99 -10.80 7.25
CA LEU A 120 -0.01 -11.30 6.28
C LEU A 120 1.37 -10.63 6.45
N ASN A 121 1.75 -10.26 7.67
CA ASN A 121 3.05 -9.67 8.00
C ASN A 121 3.89 -10.58 8.88
#